data_AF-A0A4Y2A9I3-F1
#
_entry.id   AF-A0A4Y2A9I3-F1
#
_cell.length_a   1.000
_cell.length_b   1.000
_cell.length_c   1.000
_cell.angle_alpha   90.00
_cell.angle_beta   90.00
_cell.angle_gamma   90.00
#
_symmetry.space_group_name_H-M   'P 1'
#
loop_
_entity.id
_entity.type
_entity.pdbx_description
1 polymer ?
#
loop_
_entity_poly.entity_id
_entity_poly.type
_entity_poly.pdbx_seq_one_letter_code
_entity_poly.pdbx_strand_id
1 'polypeptide(L)'
;MSLAAELNLISREVECHSLKNCINPSEGLLGVFFHTELQQAVNKADTVPALMKQMALQLINEIPGVDIQIYTDGSKNEENQSGSGVYIKTPREVRKIKLRNPDNCSVFRSELLAIEAGLEAILNENNYGAVWINQ
;
A
#
# COMPACT_ATOMS: atom_id res chain seq x y z
N MET A 1 22.16 -15.15 -1.26
CA MET A 1 21.12 -14.85 -0.25
C MET A 1 20.56 -13.48 -0.59
N SER A 2 19.23 -13.31 -0.59
CA SER A 2 18.66 -11.98 -0.84
C SER A 2 18.85 -11.07 0.38
N LEU A 3 18.99 -9.77 0.16
CA LEU A 3 19.09 -8.77 1.25
C LEU A 3 17.91 -8.88 2.24
N ALA A 4 16.73 -9.24 1.74
CA ALA A 4 15.55 -9.46 2.57
C ALA A 4 15.71 -10.65 3.52
N ALA A 5 16.40 -11.72 3.09
CA ALA A 5 16.70 -12.88 3.91
C ALA A 5 17.73 -12.56 5.01
N GLU A 6 18.77 -11.77 4.68
CA GLU A 6 19.79 -11.33 5.63
C GLU A 6 19.21 -10.43 6.73
N LEU A 7 18.22 -9.59 6.38
CA LEU A 7 17.56 -8.67 7.31
C LEU A 7 16.38 -9.31 8.08
N ASN A 8 16.17 -10.64 7.97
CA ASN A 8 15.02 -11.34 8.56
C ASN A 8 13.67 -10.66 8.26
N LEU A 9 13.53 -10.10 7.05
CA LEU A 9 12.30 -9.40 6.64
C LEU A 9 11.26 -10.36 6.05
N ILE A 10 11.66 -11.60 5.76
CA ILE A 10 10.82 -12.62 5.13
C ILE A 10 9.95 -13.28 6.20
N SER A 11 8.63 -13.07 6.12
CA SER A 11 7.68 -13.94 6.83
C SER A 11 7.66 -15.31 6.14
N ARG A 12 7.80 -16.38 6.93
CA ARG A 12 7.90 -17.76 6.43
C ARG A 12 6.55 -18.47 6.32
N GLU A 13 5.57 -18.03 7.08
CA GLU A 13 4.23 -18.63 7.12
C GLU A 13 3.37 -18.03 6.02
N VAL A 14 2.90 -18.85 5.08
CA VAL A 14 2.00 -18.41 4.01
C VAL A 14 0.61 -18.23 4.59
N GLU A 15 0.08 -17.02 4.48
CA GLU A 15 -1.30 -16.75 4.90
C GLU A 15 -2.26 -16.93 3.72
N CYS A 16 -3.35 -17.65 3.97
CA CYS A 16 -4.40 -17.86 2.98
C CYS A 16 -5.27 -16.61 2.89
N HIS A 17 -4.94 -15.71 1.96
CA HIS A 17 -5.71 -14.49 1.71
C HIS A 17 -6.42 -14.53 0.34
N SER A 18 -7.74 -14.40 0.38
CA SER A 18 -8.59 -14.12 -0.77
C SER A 18 -9.12 -12.70 -0.67
N LEU A 19 -8.89 -11.89 -1.70
CA LEU A 19 -9.53 -10.58 -1.82
C LEU A 19 -11.04 -10.76 -1.74
N LYS A 20 -11.68 -9.98 -0.87
CA LYS A 20 -13.15 -9.93 -0.80
C LYS A 20 -13.73 -9.36 -2.10
N ASN A 21 -15.00 -9.65 -2.37
CA ASN A 21 -15.69 -9.13 -3.55
C ASN A 21 -15.63 -7.59 -3.56
N CYS A 22 -15.14 -7.02 -4.66
CA CYS A 22 -15.01 -5.57 -4.81
C CYS A 22 -16.36 -4.95 -5.20
N ILE A 23 -16.55 -3.69 -4.78
CA ILE A 23 -17.64 -2.84 -5.24
C ILE A 23 -17.27 -2.31 -6.64
N ASN A 24 -18.26 -2.05 -7.49
CA ASN A 24 -18.01 -1.46 -8.79
C ASN A 24 -17.41 -0.04 -8.61
N PRO A 25 -16.19 0.23 -9.12
CA PRO A 25 -15.56 1.54 -8.96
C PRO A 25 -16.34 2.69 -9.63
N SER A 26 -17.25 2.39 -10.56
CA SER A 26 -18.10 3.41 -11.20
C SER A 26 -19.19 3.97 -10.28
N GLU A 27 -19.49 3.31 -9.18
CA GLU A 27 -20.55 3.74 -8.26
C GLU A 27 -20.09 4.85 -7.31
N GLY A 28 -18.76 5.05 -7.20
CA GLY A 28 -18.17 6.00 -6.25
C GLY A 28 -18.41 5.56 -4.80
N LEU A 29 -17.48 5.89 -3.90
CA LEU A 29 -17.64 5.65 -2.48
C LEU A 29 -17.68 7.00 -1.76
N LEU A 30 -18.77 7.25 -1.02
CA LEU A 30 -18.92 8.48 -0.27
C LEU A 30 -17.79 8.62 0.76
N GLY A 31 -17.12 9.78 0.76
CA GLY A 31 -15.97 10.04 1.63
C GLY A 31 -14.65 9.40 1.17
N VAL A 32 -14.61 8.78 -0.02
CA VAL A 32 -13.38 8.30 -0.65
C VAL A 32 -13.02 9.22 -1.82
N PHE A 33 -11.80 9.76 -1.79
CA PHE A 33 -11.28 10.68 -2.78
C PHE A 33 -10.04 10.07 -3.43
N PHE A 34 -10.00 10.13 -4.75
CA PHE A 34 -8.87 9.62 -5.54
C PHE A 34 -8.03 10.80 -6.04
N HIS A 35 -6.73 10.76 -5.78
CA HIS A 35 -5.75 11.62 -6.40
C HIS A 35 -4.92 10.76 -7.36
N THR A 36 -5.25 10.83 -8.64
CA THR A 36 -4.62 10.01 -9.71
C THR A 36 -3.94 10.86 -10.78
N GLU A 37 -4.17 12.18 -10.74
CA GLU A 37 -3.58 13.11 -11.70
C GLU A 37 -2.23 13.60 -11.19
N LEU A 38 -1.16 13.13 -11.83
CA LEU A 38 0.16 13.74 -11.69
C LEU A 38 0.24 14.93 -12.66
N GLN A 39 0.88 16.02 -12.24
CA GLN A 39 1.11 17.20 -13.09
C GLN A 39 1.83 16.86 -14.41
N GLN A 40 2.52 15.72 -14.45
CA GLN A 40 3.15 15.16 -15.64
C GLN A 40 3.13 13.63 -15.57
N ALA A 41 2.98 12.98 -16.73
CA ALA A 41 3.11 11.53 -16.84
C ALA A 41 4.55 11.09 -16.51
N VAL A 42 4.68 10.17 -15.56
CA VAL A 42 5.97 9.58 -15.15
C VAL A 42 5.93 8.06 -15.28
N ASN A 43 7.03 7.49 -15.74
CA ASN A 43 7.22 6.05 -15.84
C ASN A 43 8.23 5.59 -14.78
N LYS A 44 7.89 4.57 -13.99
CA LYS A 44 8.77 4.00 -12.94
C LYS A 44 10.13 3.51 -13.49
N ALA A 45 10.18 3.08 -14.75
CA ALA A 45 11.40 2.59 -15.40
C ALA A 45 12.32 3.73 -15.87
N ASP A 46 11.73 4.85 -16.31
CA ASP A 46 12.48 5.93 -17.00
C ASP A 46 12.70 7.16 -16.11
N THR A 47 11.96 7.26 -14.99
CA THR A 47 11.98 8.43 -14.11
C THR A 47 13.00 8.25 -13.00
N VAL A 48 13.82 9.27 -12.77
CA VAL A 48 14.77 9.29 -11.66
C VAL A 48 14.01 9.16 -10.33
N PRO A 49 14.38 8.24 -9.42
CA PRO A 49 13.66 8.02 -8.16
C PRO A 49 13.44 9.28 -7.32
N ALA A 50 14.37 10.24 -7.38
CA ALA A 50 14.25 11.53 -6.71
C ALA A 50 13.07 12.37 -7.24
N LEU A 51 12.83 12.34 -8.56
CA LEU A 51 11.73 13.08 -9.19
C LEU A 51 10.38 12.46 -8.85
N MET A 52 10.26 11.12 -8.89
CA MET A 52 9.05 10.43 -8.44
C MET A 52 8.74 10.73 -6.97
N LYS A 53 9.77 10.72 -6.12
CA LYS A 53 9.64 11.09 -4.71
C LYS A 53 9.15 12.54 -4.55
N GLN A 54 9.71 13.47 -5.32
CA GLN A 54 9.29 14.88 -5.26
C GLN A 54 7.82 15.05 -5.63
N MET A 55 7.37 14.44 -6.73
CA MET A 55 5.98 14.52 -7.18
C MET A 55 5.02 13.88 -6.17
N ALA A 56 5.35 12.71 -5.64
CA ALA A 56 4.55 12.06 -4.60
C ALA A 56 4.43 12.94 -3.35
N LEU A 57 5.53 13.60 -2.93
CA LEU A 57 5.52 14.51 -1.80
C LEU A 57 4.70 15.79 -2.06
N GLN A 58 4.70 16.30 -3.29
CA GLN A 58 3.83 17.43 -3.66
C GLN A 58 2.36 17.06 -3.49
N LEU A 59 1.94 15.91 -4.01
CA LEU A 59 0.57 15.41 -3.84
C LEU A 59 0.19 15.24 -2.37
N ILE A 60 1.05 14.60 -1.58
CA ILE A 60 0.79 14.37 -0.15
C ILE A 60 0.64 15.70 0.61
N ASN A 61 1.38 16.74 0.23
CA ASN A 61 1.29 18.06 0.87
C ASN A 61 0.00 18.82 0.53
N GLU A 62 -0.70 18.46 -0.54
CA GLU A 62 -2.00 19.05 -0.91
C GLU A 62 -3.16 18.45 -0.11
N ILE A 63 -2.93 17.30 0.55
CA ILE A 63 -3.95 16.65 1.37
C ILE A 63 -4.07 17.40 2.71
N PRO A 64 -5.30 17.77 3.15
CA PRO A 64 -5.51 18.37 4.46
C PRO A 64 -4.92 17.52 5.58
N GLY A 65 -4.66 18.12 6.75
CA GLY A 65 -4.03 17.44 7.90
C GLY A 65 -4.54 16.01 8.10
N VAL A 66 -3.68 15.04 7.79
CA VAL A 66 -4.00 13.61 7.82
C VAL A 66 -3.71 13.04 9.21
N ASP A 67 -4.74 12.51 9.87
CA ASP A 67 -4.57 11.83 11.16
C ASP A 67 -3.92 10.45 11.00
N ILE A 68 -4.20 9.76 9.90
CA ILE A 68 -3.68 8.41 9.64
C ILE A 68 -3.06 8.37 8.25
N GLN A 69 -1.81 7.90 8.17
CA GLN A 69 -1.11 7.66 6.92
C GLN A 69 -0.84 6.16 6.78
N ILE A 70 -1.23 5.58 5.65
CA ILE A 70 -1.00 4.18 5.31
C ILE A 70 -0.16 4.15 4.05
N TYR A 71 0.96 3.43 4.11
CA TYR A 71 1.83 3.17 2.96
C TYR A 71 1.86 1.66 2.74
N THR A 72 1.60 1.25 1.50
CA THR A 72 1.51 -0.16 1.11
C THR A 72 2.58 -0.47 0.07
N ASP A 73 3.07 -1.71 0.08
CA ASP A 73 3.97 -2.22 -0.95
C ASP A 73 3.74 -3.70 -1.17
N GLY A 74 3.69 -4.11 -2.43
CA GLY A 74 3.58 -5.47 -2.89
C GLY A 74 4.90 -5.88 -3.55
N SER A 75 5.50 -6.96 -3.07
CA SER A 75 6.79 -7.42 -3.58
C SER A 75 6.74 -8.88 -4.04
N LYS A 76 7.65 -9.22 -4.93
CA LYS A 76 7.92 -10.59 -5.39
C LYS A 76 9.42 -10.76 -5.61
N ASN A 77 9.98 -11.89 -5.19
CA ASN A 77 11.38 -12.24 -5.47
C ASN A 77 11.51 -13.12 -6.72
N GLU A 78 12.75 -13.46 -7.08
CA GLU A 78 13.07 -14.30 -8.25
C GLU A 78 12.55 -15.75 -8.12
N GLU A 79 12.34 -16.23 -6.89
CA GLU A 79 11.81 -17.55 -6.57
C GLU A 79 10.26 -17.59 -6.59
N ASN A 80 9.61 -16.53 -7.11
CA ASN A 80 8.15 -16.34 -7.11
C ASN A 80 7.49 -16.32 -5.72
N GLN A 81 8.27 -16.13 -4.67
CA GLN A 81 7.77 -15.83 -3.34
C GLN A 81 7.36 -14.36 -3.31
N SER A 82 6.25 -14.06 -2.65
CA SER A 82 5.66 -12.73 -2.66
C SER A 82 5.18 -12.33 -1.28
N GLY A 83 5.13 -11.03 -1.03
CA GLY A 83 4.69 -10.51 0.25
C GLY A 83 4.05 -9.14 0.13
N SER A 84 3.28 -8.79 1.15
CA SER A 84 2.62 -7.51 1.31
C SER A 84 3.17 -6.81 2.54
N GLY A 85 3.60 -5.57 2.38
CA GLY A 85 4.06 -4.70 3.45
C GLY A 85 3.09 -3.56 3.67
N VAL A 86 2.80 -3.25 4.93
CA VAL A 86 2.04 -2.06 5.32
C VAL A 86 2.80 -1.31 6.40
N TYR A 87 2.90 0.00 6.22
CA TYR A 87 3.40 0.94 7.22
C TYR A 87 2.29 1.93 7.56
N ILE A 88 1.81 1.89 8.80
CA ILE A 88 0.74 2.76 9.30
C ILE A 88 1.34 3.73 10.29
N LYS A 89 1.10 5.02 10.09
CA LYS A 89 1.52 6.10 10.99
C LYS A 89 0.29 6.87 11.46
N THR A 90 0.09 6.89 12.76
CA THR A 90 -0.91 7.72 13.45
C THR A 90 -0.18 8.77 14.29
N PRO A 91 -0.87 9.72 14.95
CA PRO A 91 -0.21 10.69 15.84
C PRO A 91 0.31 10.01 17.11
N ARG A 92 -0.19 8.80 17.43
CA ARG A 92 0.12 8.07 18.66
C ARG A 92 1.21 7.03 18.46
N GLU A 93 1.22 6.36 17.32
CA GLU A 93 2.13 5.23 17.08
C GLU A 93 2.40 4.94 15.61
N VAL A 94 3.36 4.05 15.40
CA VAL A 94 3.70 3.47 14.09
C VAL A 94 3.50 1.96 14.16
N ARG A 95 2.65 1.42 13.27
CA ARG A 95 2.41 -0.02 13.12
C ARG A 95 2.97 -0.51 11.80
N LYS A 96 3.51 -1.73 11.78
CA LYS A 96 4.05 -2.39 10.59
C LYS A 96 3.42 -3.76 10.44
N ILE A 97 2.84 -4.04 9.28
CA ILE A 97 2.25 -5.33 8.94
C ILE A 97 3.10 -5.95 7.83
N LYS A 98 3.43 -7.23 7.96
CA LYS A 98 4.19 -7.98 6.97
C LYS A 98 3.46 -9.30 6.74
N LEU A 99 2.92 -9.48 5.55
CA LEU A 99 2.19 -10.67 5.16
C LEU A 99 2.99 -11.43 4.10
N ARG A 100 3.02 -12.76 4.23
CA ARG A 100 3.58 -13.64 3.22
C ARG A 100 2.43 -14.22 2.41
N ASN A 101 2.40 -13.84 1.14
CA ASN A 101 1.35 -14.26 0.22
C ASN A 101 1.65 -15.66 -0.32
N PRO A 102 0.68 -16.35 -0.94
CA PRO A 102 0.95 -17.60 -1.66
C PRO A 102 2.02 -17.43 -2.74
N ASP A 103 2.73 -18.52 -3.04
CA ASP A 103 3.71 -18.54 -4.13
C ASP A 103 3.02 -18.28 -5.48
N ASN A 104 3.75 -17.63 -6.38
CA ASN A 104 3.27 -17.22 -7.70
C ASN A 104 2.16 -16.15 -7.67
N CYS A 105 1.92 -15.50 -6.53
CA CYS A 105 1.10 -14.28 -6.49
C CYS A 105 1.73 -13.21 -7.39
N SER A 106 0.91 -12.47 -8.13
CA SER A 106 1.39 -11.32 -8.90
C SER A 106 1.72 -10.16 -7.95
N VAL A 107 2.65 -9.28 -8.36
CA VAL A 107 2.94 -8.03 -7.62
C VAL A 107 1.65 -7.23 -7.44
N PHE A 108 0.83 -7.14 -8.48
CA PHE A 108 -0.47 -6.47 -8.42
C PHE A 108 -1.39 -7.03 -7.34
N ARG A 109 -1.50 -8.36 -7.22
CA ARG A 109 -2.31 -8.97 -6.16
C ARG A 109 -1.71 -8.73 -4.77
N SER A 110 -0.38 -8.76 -4.62
CA SER A 110 0.28 -8.41 -3.37
C SER A 110 -0.01 -6.96 -2.93
N GLU A 111 -0.04 -6.01 -3.86
CA GLU A 111 -0.44 -4.62 -3.57
C GLU A 111 -1.88 -4.54 -3.05
N LEU A 112 -2.82 -5.23 -3.71
CA LEU A 112 -4.22 -5.24 -3.28
C LEU A 112 -4.38 -5.85 -1.88
N LEU A 113 -3.63 -6.90 -1.56
CA LEU A 113 -3.61 -7.50 -0.22
C LEU A 113 -3.01 -6.55 0.81
N ALA A 114 -1.99 -5.77 0.45
CA ALA A 114 -1.41 -4.76 1.33
C ALA A 114 -2.42 -3.65 1.65
N ILE A 115 -3.17 -3.19 0.65
CA ILE A 115 -4.24 -2.20 0.81
C ILE A 115 -5.36 -2.75 1.70
N GLU A 116 -5.85 -3.96 1.44
CA GLU A 116 -6.89 -4.61 2.25
C GLU A 116 -6.45 -4.71 3.72
N ALA A 117 -5.24 -5.23 3.98
CA ALA A 117 -4.71 -5.35 5.33
C ALA A 117 -4.52 -4.01 6.04
N GLY A 118 -4.06 -2.97 5.30
CA GLY A 118 -3.91 -1.63 5.85
C GLY A 118 -5.24 -1.01 6.26
N LEU A 119 -6.27 -1.17 5.42
CA LEU A 119 -7.61 -0.70 5.73
C LEU A 119 -8.19 -1.48 6.92
N GLU A 120 -8.14 -2.80 6.93
CA GLU A 120 -8.65 -3.62 8.05
C GLU A 120 -8.01 -3.26 9.39
N ALA A 121 -6.71 -2.93 9.39
CA ALA A 121 -5.99 -2.54 10.60
C ALA A 121 -6.42 -1.19 11.19
N ILE A 122 -7.10 -0.33 10.40
CA ILE A 122 -7.61 0.97 10.85
C ILE A 122 -9.13 1.01 10.97
N LEU A 123 -9.86 0.11 10.30
CA LEU A 123 -11.33 0.04 10.36
C LEU A 123 -11.84 -0.06 11.80
N ASN A 124 -11.12 -0.78 12.65
CA ASN A 124 -11.47 -0.95 14.07
C ASN A 124 -11.20 0.30 14.94
N GLU A 125 -10.51 1.32 14.43
CA GLU A 125 -10.26 2.56 15.17
C GLU A 125 -11.46 3.54 15.16
N ASN A 126 -12.54 3.22 14.41
CA ASN A 126 -13.85 3.91 14.41
C ASN A 126 -13.82 5.44 14.22
N ASN A 127 -12.77 6.00 13.62
CA ASN A 127 -12.59 7.45 13.60
C ASN A 127 -11.95 8.02 12.32
N TYR A 128 -12.26 7.45 11.14
CA TYR A 128 -11.83 8.02 9.86
C TYR A 128 -13.00 8.74 9.18
N GLY A 129 -12.84 10.03 8.89
CA GLY A 129 -13.87 10.85 8.25
C GLY A 129 -13.83 10.81 6.72
N ALA A 130 -12.64 10.89 6.14
CA ALA A 130 -12.41 10.82 4.70
C ALA A 130 -11.19 9.96 4.40
N VAL A 131 -11.24 9.18 3.33
CA VAL A 131 -10.12 8.36 2.84
C VAL A 131 -9.59 8.98 1.55
N TRP A 132 -8.30 9.28 1.53
CA TRP A 132 -7.61 9.82 0.35
C TRP A 132 -6.70 8.73 -0.21
N ILE A 133 -6.96 8.32 -1.45
CA ILE A 133 -6.18 7.31 -2.16
C ILE A 133 -5.30 8.04 -3.18
N ASN A 134 -3.99 7.95 -2.97
CA ASN A 134 -2.98 8.45 -3.90
C ASN A 134 -2.40 7.26 -4.66
N GLN A 135 -2.44 7.29 -5.98
CA GLN A 135 -1.84 6.26 -6.85
C GLN A 135 -0.90 6.90 -7.87
#